data_AF-A0A7W4E7Q6-F1
#
_entry.id   AF-A0A7W4E7Q6-F1
#
_cell.length_a   1.000
_cell.length_b   1.000
_cell.length_c   1.000
_cell.angle_alpha   90.00
_cell.angle_beta   90.00
_cell.angle_gamma   90.00
#
_symmetry.space_group_name_H-M   'P 1'
#
loop_
_entity.id
_entity.type
_entity.pdbx_description
1 polymer ?
#
loop_
_entity_poly.entity_id
_entity_poly.type
_entity_poly.pdbx_seq_one_letter_code
_entity_poly.pdbx_strand_id
1 'polypeptide(L)'
;MYNYNTDYSYGYRGYSHNVGADAAFGISILSLLTIALIAAIAGYVISSLLYMLIFKKAGIDTKKAWIPFYNRWIFFELGGQEGWKSLLTFIPYVGIVISLIFEIAAVAEISKKLDKPPYWAILFLFAAPIWFLILGLNNSRWNDIAGKESLAKGTILGYKIVEEEETSDTKEEKTEE
;
A
#
# COMPACT_ATOMS: atom_id res chain seq x y z
N MET A 1 -69.89 22.11 -45.53
CA MET A 1 -69.58 20.79 -44.93
C MET A 1 -68.15 20.87 -44.39
N TYR A 2 -67.97 20.89 -43.08
CA TYR A 2 -66.64 20.93 -42.47
C TYR A 2 -66.12 19.51 -42.29
N ASN A 3 -64.95 19.24 -42.85
CA ASN A 3 -64.28 17.95 -42.79
C ASN A 3 -63.50 17.87 -41.46
N TYR A 4 -64.03 17.09 -40.51
CA TYR A 4 -63.40 16.77 -39.23
C TYR A 4 -62.63 15.45 -39.34
N ASN A 5 -61.55 15.42 -40.14
CA ASN A 5 -60.51 14.41 -39.99
C ASN A 5 -59.28 15.10 -39.42
N THR A 6 -59.29 15.30 -38.11
CA THR A 6 -58.08 15.63 -37.34
C THR A 6 -57.53 14.31 -36.83
N ASP A 7 -56.70 13.66 -37.64
CA ASP A 7 -55.89 12.54 -37.19
C ASP A 7 -54.90 13.06 -36.15
N TYR A 8 -55.25 12.89 -34.87
CA TYR A 8 -54.34 13.09 -33.76
C TYR A 8 -53.30 11.97 -33.80
N SER A 9 -52.30 12.14 -34.65
CA SER A 9 -51.07 11.35 -34.59
C SER A 9 -50.33 11.77 -33.33
N TYR A 10 -50.60 11.05 -32.24
CA TYR A 10 -49.73 11.07 -31.07
C TYR A 10 -48.38 10.54 -31.52
N GLY A 11 -47.46 11.46 -31.81
CA GLY A 11 -46.05 11.16 -32.00
C GLY A 11 -45.50 10.58 -30.71
N TYR A 12 -45.68 9.27 -30.51
CA TYR A 12 -44.81 8.52 -29.62
C TYR A 12 -43.41 8.71 -30.17
N ARG A 13 -42.67 9.61 -29.54
CA ARG A 13 -41.24 9.79 -29.74
C ARG A 13 -40.59 8.49 -29.27
N GLY A 14 -40.56 7.50 -30.17
CA GLY A 14 -39.95 6.22 -29.92
C GLY A 14 -38.49 6.46 -29.62
N TYR A 15 -38.11 6.33 -28.35
CA TYR A 15 -36.72 6.10 -27.98
C TYR A 15 -36.34 4.79 -28.67
N SER A 16 -35.65 4.86 -29.82
CA SER A 16 -35.07 3.67 -30.44
C SER A 16 -33.96 3.18 -29.52
N HIS A 17 -34.30 2.31 -28.58
CA HIS A 17 -33.33 1.61 -27.77
C HIS A 17 -32.58 0.67 -28.72
N ASN A 18 -31.33 1.00 -29.01
CA ASN A 18 -30.46 0.08 -29.74
C ASN A 18 -30.05 -1.00 -28.75
N VAL A 19 -30.90 -2.01 -28.54
CA VAL A 19 -30.68 -3.11 -27.58
C VAL A 19 -29.28 -3.73 -27.74
N GLY A 20 -28.77 -3.78 -28.98
CA GLY A 20 -27.39 -4.22 -29.27
C GLY A 20 -26.30 -3.26 -28.78
N ALA A 21 -26.50 -1.95 -28.84
CA ALA A 21 -25.54 -0.94 -28.35
C ALA A 21 -25.50 -0.90 -26.83
N ASP A 22 -26.65 -0.96 -26.15
CA ASP A 22 -26.72 -0.98 -24.69
C ASP A 22 -26.15 -2.29 -24.12
N ALA A 23 -26.43 -3.42 -24.78
CA ALA A 23 -25.81 -4.70 -24.44
C ALA A 23 -24.30 -4.69 -24.65
N ALA A 24 -23.80 -4.13 -25.77
CA ALA A 24 -22.37 -4.01 -26.02
C ALA A 24 -21.68 -3.11 -24.99
N PHE A 25 -22.30 -2.00 -24.60
CA PHE A 25 -21.80 -1.13 -23.55
C PHE A 25 -21.75 -1.84 -22.20
N GLY A 26 -22.81 -2.55 -21.81
CA GLY A 26 -22.86 -3.34 -20.58
C GLY A 26 -21.79 -4.44 -20.53
N ILE A 27 -21.61 -5.19 -21.62
CA ILE A 27 -20.57 -6.22 -21.74
C ILE A 27 -19.17 -5.61 -21.67
N SER A 28 -18.96 -4.42 -22.25
CA SER A 28 -17.67 -3.72 -22.20
C SER A 28 -17.30 -3.28 -20.79
N ILE A 29 -18.24 -2.75 -20.01
CA ILE A 29 -18.03 -2.39 -18.60
C ILE A 29 -17.72 -3.63 -17.78
N LEU A 30 -18.51 -4.70 -17.93
CA LEU A 30 -18.29 -5.93 -17.19
C LEU A 30 -16.90 -6.54 -17.49
N SER A 31 -16.50 -6.50 -18.76
CA SER A 31 -15.18 -6.98 -19.20
C SER A 31 -14.05 -6.15 -18.59
N LEU A 32 -14.18 -4.82 -18.64
CA LEU A 32 -13.21 -3.90 -18.02
C LEU A 32 -13.11 -4.10 -16.51
N LEU A 33 -14.24 -4.23 -15.80
CA LEU A 33 -14.26 -4.50 -14.37
C LEU A 33 -13.63 -5.85 -14.02
N THR A 34 -13.86 -6.87 -14.84
CA THR A 34 -13.26 -8.20 -14.66
C THR A 34 -11.74 -8.15 -14.83
N ILE A 35 -11.26 -7.50 -15.89
CA ILE A 35 -9.83 -7.31 -16.13
C ILE A 35 -9.20 -6.48 -15.00
N ALA A 36 -9.86 -5.40 -14.58
CA ALA A 36 -9.41 -4.56 -13.48
C ALA A 36 -9.31 -5.34 -12.16
N LEU A 37 -10.28 -6.21 -11.87
CA LEU A 37 -10.25 -7.08 -10.70
C LEU A 37 -9.08 -8.07 -10.74
N ILE A 38 -8.86 -8.74 -11.87
CA ILE A 38 -7.73 -9.66 -12.05
C ILE A 38 -6.40 -8.92 -11.89
N ALA A 39 -6.27 -7.74 -12.52
CA ALA A 39 -5.08 -6.91 -12.41
C ALA A 39 -4.85 -6.42 -10.97
N ALA A 40 -5.91 -6.05 -10.23
CA ALA A 40 -5.82 -5.66 -8.82
C ALA A 40 -5.34 -6.82 -7.94
N ILE A 41 -5.86 -8.03 -8.14
CA ILE A 41 -5.42 -9.23 -7.41
C ILE A 41 -3.96 -9.55 -7.74
N ALA A 42 -3.58 -9.56 -9.02
CA ALA A 42 -2.21 -9.82 -9.43
C ALA A 42 -1.24 -8.76 -8.86
N GLY A 43 -1.60 -7.48 -8.94
CA GLY A 43 -0.82 -6.38 -8.38
C GLY A 43 -0.68 -6.49 -6.86
N TYR A 44 -1.74 -6.92 -6.16
CA TYR A 44 -1.70 -7.17 -4.72
C TYR A 44 -0.74 -8.32 -4.37
N VAL A 45 -0.84 -9.46 -5.04
CA VAL A 45 0.06 -10.60 -4.82
C VAL A 45 1.52 -10.20 -5.06
N ILE A 46 1.80 -9.48 -6.16
CA ILE A 46 3.16 -9.00 -6.48
C ILE A 46 3.66 -8.05 -5.38
N SER A 47 2.85 -7.09 -4.96
CA SER A 47 3.26 -6.12 -3.93
C SER A 47 3.49 -6.79 -2.57
N SER A 48 2.65 -7.74 -2.15
CA SER A 48 2.93 -8.60 -0.98
C SER A 48 4.24 -9.38 -1.14
N LEU A 49 4.47 -9.93 -2.32
CA LEU A 49 5.76 -10.40 -2.86
C LEU A 49 6.96 -9.57 -2.40
N LEU A 50 6.92 -8.31 -2.82
CA LEU A 50 7.99 -7.34 -2.66
C LEU A 50 8.18 -6.94 -1.19
N TYR A 51 7.10 -6.76 -0.43
CA TYR A 51 7.19 -6.49 1.01
C TYR A 51 7.85 -7.64 1.77
N MET A 52 7.56 -8.90 1.42
CA MET A 52 8.19 -10.07 2.07
C MET A 52 9.72 -10.03 1.96
N LEU A 53 10.27 -9.56 0.83
CA LEU A 53 11.72 -9.49 0.64
C LEU A 53 12.39 -8.57 1.67
N ILE A 54 11.79 -7.41 1.93
CA ILE A 54 12.29 -6.44 2.91
C ILE A 54 12.03 -6.94 4.33
N PHE A 55 10.85 -7.49 4.61
CA PHE A 55 10.49 -7.98 5.94
C PHE A 55 11.41 -9.13 6.37
N LYS A 56 11.71 -10.05 5.45
CA LYS A 56 12.67 -11.13 5.68
C LYS A 56 14.05 -10.62 6.05
N LYS A 57 14.50 -9.51 5.43
CA LYS A 57 15.78 -8.88 5.77
C LYS A 57 15.76 -8.21 7.14
N ALA A 58 14.66 -7.55 7.48
CA ALA A 58 14.48 -6.87 8.75
C ALA A 58 14.19 -7.81 9.94
N GLY A 59 14.01 -9.12 9.69
CA GLY A 59 13.67 -10.11 10.71
C GLY A 59 12.18 -10.15 11.07
N ILE A 60 11.32 -9.45 10.34
CA ILE A 60 9.88 -9.41 10.56
C ILE A 60 9.21 -10.65 9.96
N ASP A 61 8.17 -11.17 10.63
CA ASP A 61 7.33 -12.24 10.10
C ASP A 61 6.74 -11.84 8.72
N THR A 62 7.15 -12.58 7.70
CA THR A 62 6.72 -12.37 6.30
C THR A 62 5.22 -12.51 6.09
N LYS A 63 4.48 -13.19 6.99
CA LYS A 63 3.01 -13.26 6.94
C LYS A 63 2.36 -11.87 7.02
N LYS A 64 3.00 -10.93 7.73
CA LYS A 64 2.52 -9.55 7.85
C LYS A 64 2.45 -8.82 6.50
N ALA A 65 3.25 -9.24 5.51
CA ALA A 65 3.24 -8.66 4.15
C ALA A 65 1.94 -8.98 3.36
N TRP A 66 1.21 -10.02 3.75
CA TRP A 66 -0.05 -10.46 3.17
C TRP A 66 -1.28 -9.89 3.86
N ILE A 67 -1.10 -9.08 4.90
CA ILE A 67 -2.22 -8.42 5.56
C ILE A 67 -2.40 -7.06 4.87
N PRO A 68 -3.53 -6.81 4.18
CA PRO A 68 -3.78 -5.53 3.52
C PRO A 68 -3.62 -4.37 4.49
N PHE A 69 -3.00 -3.28 4.03
CA PHE A 69 -2.74 -2.04 4.77
C PHE A 69 -1.75 -2.17 5.93
N TYR A 70 -1.79 -3.27 6.67
CA TYR A 70 -0.82 -3.57 7.72
C TYR A 70 0.59 -3.80 7.16
N ASN A 71 0.69 -4.36 5.95
CA ASN A 71 1.97 -4.43 5.24
C ASN A 71 2.61 -3.04 5.05
N ARG A 72 1.84 -2.02 4.66
CA ARG A 72 2.35 -0.65 4.51
C ARG A 72 2.59 0.02 5.86
N TRP A 73 1.75 -0.26 6.85
CA TRP A 73 1.95 0.21 8.23
C TRP A 73 3.31 -0.21 8.77
N ILE A 74 3.63 -1.51 8.70
CA ILE A 74 4.91 -2.07 9.17
C ILE A 74 6.07 -1.54 8.34
N PHE A 75 5.87 -1.34 7.04
CA PHE A 75 6.90 -0.74 6.18
C PHE A 75 7.27 0.69 6.60
N PHE A 76 6.29 1.49 7.04
CA PHE A 76 6.56 2.82 7.60
C PHE A 76 7.35 2.74 8.92
N GLU A 77 6.94 1.83 9.79
CA GLU A 77 7.65 1.58 11.06
C GLU A 77 9.08 1.08 10.85
N LEU A 78 9.35 0.30 9.80
CA LEU A 78 10.71 -0.07 9.37
C LEU A 78 11.56 1.14 9.01
N GLY A 79 10.96 2.16 8.41
CA GLY A 79 11.62 3.43 8.10
C GLY A 79 11.66 4.43 9.25
N GLY A 80 11.31 4.02 10.48
CA GLY A 80 11.29 4.91 11.66
C GLY A 80 10.19 5.97 11.60
N GLN A 81 9.09 5.68 10.88
CA GLN A 81 7.90 6.52 10.83
C GLN A 81 6.75 5.83 11.58
N GLU A 82 5.85 6.61 12.16
CA GLU A 82 4.65 6.06 12.79
C GLU A 82 3.75 5.40 11.73
N GLY A 83 3.34 4.15 11.97
CA GLY A 83 2.63 3.36 10.96
C GLY A 83 1.27 3.96 10.52
N TRP A 84 0.59 4.72 11.39
CA TRP A 84 -0.68 5.36 11.05
C TRP A 84 -0.58 6.37 9.90
N LYS A 85 0.62 6.93 9.65
CA LYS A 85 0.87 7.83 8.52
C LYS A 85 0.67 7.14 7.17
N SER A 86 0.79 5.81 7.11
CA SER A 86 0.48 5.03 5.91
C SER A 86 -1.01 5.07 5.56
N LEU A 87 -1.90 5.23 6.54
CA LEU A 87 -3.35 5.28 6.34
C LEU A 87 -3.82 6.64 5.80
N LEU A 88 -2.99 7.67 5.84
CA LEU A 88 -3.31 8.97 5.22
C LEU A 88 -3.61 8.84 3.72
N THR A 89 -3.13 7.78 3.07
CA THR A 89 -3.44 7.48 1.66
C THR A 89 -4.94 7.36 1.34
N PHE A 90 -5.80 7.12 2.34
CA PHE A 90 -7.26 7.05 2.16
C PHE A 90 -7.94 8.41 2.16
N ILE A 91 -7.25 9.45 2.63
CA ILE A 91 -7.77 10.81 2.59
C ILE A 91 -7.44 11.38 1.20
N PRO A 92 -8.44 11.69 0.36
CA PRO A 92 -8.23 12.08 -1.02
C PRO A 92 -7.45 13.40 -1.11
N TYR A 93 -6.71 13.55 -2.22
CA TYR A 93 -5.85 14.69 -2.55
C TYR A 93 -4.71 14.92 -1.56
N VAL A 94 -5.00 15.50 -0.39
CA VAL A 94 -3.99 15.93 0.57
C VAL A 94 -3.35 14.74 1.27
N GLY A 95 -4.15 13.76 1.69
CA GLY A 95 -3.64 12.59 2.40
C GLY A 95 -2.73 11.71 1.55
N ILE A 96 -3.04 11.57 0.26
CA ILE A 96 -2.19 10.84 -0.70
C ILE A 96 -0.82 11.49 -0.79
N VAL A 97 -0.75 12.81 -0.95
CA VAL A 97 0.53 13.54 -1.05
C VAL A 97 1.31 13.45 0.25
N ILE A 98 0.67 13.67 1.40
CA ILE A 98 1.34 13.60 2.71
C ILE A 98 1.85 12.17 2.98
N SER A 99 1.03 11.16 2.71
CA SER A 99 1.42 9.75 2.86
C SER A 99 2.63 9.40 2.00
N LEU A 100 2.66 9.88 0.74
CA LEU A 100 3.78 9.66 -0.17
C LEU A 100 5.07 10.31 0.32
N ILE A 101 5.01 11.53 0.89
CA ILE A 101 6.19 12.20 1.45
C ILE A 101 6.79 11.37 2.60
N PHE A 102 5.95 10.87 3.51
CA PHE A 102 6.40 10.02 4.61
C PHE A 102 6.91 8.65 4.11
N GLU A 103 6.31 8.11 3.06
CA GLU A 103 6.77 6.87 2.44
C GLU A 103 8.17 7.04 1.83
N ILE A 104 8.42 8.12 1.09
CA ILE A 104 9.74 8.44 0.55
C ILE A 104 10.77 8.60 1.67
N ALA A 105 10.39 9.25 2.77
CA ALA A 105 11.25 9.36 3.94
C ALA A 105 11.55 7.98 4.57
N ALA A 106 10.55 7.11 4.72
CA ALA A 106 10.73 5.75 5.21
C ALA A 106 11.64 4.92 4.28
N VAL A 107 11.45 5.02 2.98
CA VAL A 107 12.28 4.36 1.95
C VAL A 107 13.74 4.84 2.02
N ALA A 108 13.98 6.13 2.26
CA ALA A 108 15.33 6.67 2.42
C ALA A 108 16.02 6.10 3.67
N GLU A 109 15.30 5.95 4.78
CA GLU A 109 15.80 5.30 6.00
C GLU A 109 16.07 3.80 5.77
N ILE A 110 15.15 3.07 5.15
CA ILE A 110 15.31 1.64 4.82
C ILE A 110 16.50 1.43 3.87
N SER A 111 16.70 2.33 2.90
CA SER A 111 17.84 2.29 1.99
C SER A 111 19.15 2.37 2.78
N LYS A 112 19.25 3.30 3.73
CA LYS A 112 20.42 3.44 4.61
C LYS A 112 20.67 2.19 5.44
N LYS A 113 19.61 1.59 6.01
CA LYS A 113 19.69 0.31 6.74
C LYS A 113 20.17 -0.87 5.90
N LEU A 114 20.03 -0.78 4.58
CA LEU A 114 20.48 -1.79 3.62
C LEU A 114 21.77 -1.37 2.89
N ASP A 115 22.55 -0.48 3.49
CA ASP A 115 23.85 0.00 3.00
C ASP A 115 23.75 0.72 1.64
N LYS A 116 22.70 1.53 1.48
CA LYS A 116 22.48 2.37 0.30
C LYS A 116 22.29 3.84 0.69
N PRO A 117 22.80 4.76 -0.13
CA PRO A 117 22.66 6.19 0.16
C PRO A 117 21.19 6.64 0.00
N PRO A 118 20.76 7.68 0.73
CA PRO A 118 19.34 8.07 0.82
C PRO A 118 18.68 8.46 -0.50
N TYR A 119 19.46 8.93 -1.49
CA TYR A 119 18.94 9.24 -2.83
C TYR A 119 18.44 8.01 -3.59
N TRP A 120 18.71 6.79 -3.12
CA TRP A 120 18.05 5.58 -3.64
C TRP A 120 16.52 5.62 -3.54
N ALA A 121 15.96 6.44 -2.65
CA ALA A 121 14.52 6.67 -2.59
C ALA A 121 13.95 7.29 -3.88
N ILE A 122 14.76 7.97 -4.69
CA ILE A 122 14.34 8.49 -6.00
C ILE A 122 13.99 7.33 -6.94
N LEU A 123 14.73 6.22 -6.90
CA LEU A 123 14.41 5.04 -7.71
C LEU A 123 13.05 4.46 -7.33
N PHE A 124 12.70 4.48 -6.04
CA PHE A 124 11.39 4.02 -5.59
C PHE A 124 10.26 4.87 -6.20
N LEU A 125 10.43 6.19 -6.28
CA LEU A 125 9.43 7.09 -6.84
C LEU A 125 9.09 6.76 -8.31
N PHE A 126 10.09 6.43 -9.14
CA PHE A 126 9.89 6.13 -10.55
C PHE A 126 9.68 4.64 -10.84
N ALA A 127 10.21 3.76 -9.99
CA ALA A 127 10.26 2.33 -10.22
C ALA A 127 10.28 1.53 -8.90
N ALA A 128 9.23 1.70 -8.08
CA ALA A 128 9.09 1.02 -6.79
C ALA A 128 9.32 -0.50 -6.85
N PRO A 129 8.77 -1.28 -7.81
CA PRO A 129 9.02 -2.71 -7.89
C PRO A 129 10.50 -3.06 -8.07
N ILE A 130 11.21 -2.27 -8.89
CA ILE A 130 12.64 -2.48 -9.16
C ILE A 130 13.45 -2.18 -7.89
N TRP A 131 13.11 -1.11 -7.17
CA TRP A 131 13.75 -0.79 -5.88
C TRP A 131 13.62 -1.94 -4.89
N PHE A 132 12.42 -2.51 -4.74
CA PHE A 132 12.18 -3.66 -3.86
C PHE A 132 12.98 -4.89 -4.25
N LEU A 133 13.03 -5.23 -5.55
CA LEU A 133 13.78 -6.40 -6.03
C LEU A 133 15.27 -6.23 -5.79
N ILE A 134 15.84 -5.06 -6.09
CA ILE A 134 17.27 -4.82 -5.91
C ILE A 134 17.63 -4.90 -4.42
N LEU A 135 16.94 -4.17 -3.54
CA LEU A 135 17.29 -4.17 -2.13
C LEU A 135 16.91 -5.45 -1.40
N GLY A 136 15.80 -6.06 -1.81
CA GLY A 136 15.26 -7.29 -1.27
C GLY A 136 16.06 -8.54 -1.62
N LEU A 137 16.70 -8.58 -2.80
CA LEU A 137 17.47 -9.74 -3.27
C LEU A 137 18.99 -9.55 -3.15
N ASN A 138 19.48 -8.32 -2.96
CA ASN A 138 20.90 -8.08 -2.75
C ASN A 138 21.43 -8.75 -1.47
N ASN A 139 22.75 -8.92 -1.36
CA ASN A 139 23.44 -9.51 -0.21
C ASN A 139 23.60 -8.55 0.99
N SER A 140 23.05 -7.33 0.92
CA SER A 140 23.12 -6.39 2.05
C SER A 140 22.42 -6.95 3.29
N ARG A 141 23.07 -6.79 4.44
CA ARG A 141 22.51 -7.15 5.74
C ARG A 141 21.74 -5.96 6.30
N TRP A 142 20.67 -6.25 7.02
CA TRP A 142 19.91 -5.22 7.72
C TRP A 142 20.74 -4.65 8.87
N ASN A 143 20.97 -3.34 8.86
CA ASN A 143 21.63 -2.61 9.92
C ASN A 143 20.71 -1.50 10.43
N ASP A 144 19.98 -1.79 11.52
CA ASP A 144 18.98 -0.86 12.05
C ASP A 144 19.59 0.41 12.66
N ILE A 145 20.90 0.40 12.94
CA ILE A 145 21.68 1.54 13.47
C ILE A 145 22.02 2.55 12.36
N ALA A 146 22.03 2.13 11.08
CA ALA A 146 22.46 2.98 9.95
C ALA A 146 21.42 4.06 9.55
N GLY A 147 20.32 4.21 10.28
CA GLY A 147 19.27 5.19 10.03
C GLY A 147 18.43 5.45 11.28
N LYS A 148 17.25 6.02 11.10
CA LYS A 148 16.26 6.10 12.20
C LYS A 148 15.90 4.71 12.69
N GLU A 149 15.81 4.54 14.00
CA GLU A 149 15.44 3.27 14.63
C GLU A 149 14.10 2.76 14.09
N SER A 150 13.98 1.45 13.91
CA SER A 150 12.70 0.88 13.50
C SER A 150 11.72 0.88 14.66
N LEU A 151 10.51 1.39 14.41
CA LEU A 151 9.38 1.28 15.33
C LEU A 151 8.64 -0.06 15.20
N ALA A 152 9.07 -0.94 14.29
CA ALA A 152 8.36 -2.16 13.95
C ALA A 152 8.68 -3.27 14.95
N LYS A 153 7.65 -3.80 15.61
CA LYS A 153 7.78 -4.93 16.54
C LYS A 153 8.21 -6.20 15.79
N GLY A 154 9.28 -6.83 16.29
CA GLY A 154 9.88 -8.03 15.70
C GLY A 154 11.10 -7.77 14.82
N THR A 155 11.57 -6.52 14.72
CA THR A 155 12.92 -6.24 14.21
C THR A 155 13.99 -6.62 15.25
N ILE A 156 15.24 -6.84 14.80
CA ILE A 156 16.35 -7.25 15.69
C ILE A 156 16.52 -6.27 16.86
N LEU A 157 16.44 -4.97 16.59
CA LEU A 157 16.55 -3.93 17.62
C LEU A 157 15.23 -3.69 18.36
N GLY A 158 14.09 -3.73 17.67
CA GLY A 158 12.78 -3.59 18.32
C GLY A 158 12.50 -4.70 19.36
N TYR A 159 12.95 -5.94 19.13
CA TYR A 159 12.82 -7.01 20.13
C TYR A 159 13.72 -6.77 21.35
N LYS A 160 14.95 -6.30 21.13
CA LYS A 160 15.89 -5.98 22.20
C LYS A 160 15.38 -4.84 23.09
N ILE A 161 14.80 -3.79 22.51
CA ILE A 161 14.22 -2.67 23.26
C ILE A 161 13.02 -3.15 24.09
N VAL A 162 12.13 -3.96 23.50
CA VAL A 162 10.97 -4.50 24.22
C VAL A 162 11.38 -5.41 25.38
N GLU A 163 12.41 -6.26 25.22
CA GLU A 163 12.95 -7.06 26.33
C GLU A 163 13.57 -6.17 27.42
N GLU A 164 14.28 -5.10 27.04
CA GLU A 164 14.87 -4.15 28.00
C GLU A 164 13.78 -3.40 28.80
N GLU A 165 12.69 -2.96 28.16
CA GLU A 165 11.54 -2.32 28.83
C GLU A 165 10.78 -3.30 29.73
N GLU A 166 10.44 -4.51 29.27
CA GLU A 166 9.74 -5.51 30.11
C GLU A 166 10.59 -5.88 31.34
N THR A 167 11.92 -5.98 31.18
CA THR A 167 12.81 -6.30 32.31
C THR A 167 13.08 -5.11 33.23
N SER A 168 12.98 -3.87 32.77
CA SER A 168 13.02 -2.68 33.65
C SER A 168 11.75 -2.58 34.46
N ASP A 169 10.59 -2.70 33.82
CA ASP A 169 9.28 -2.56 34.46
C ASP A 169 9.08 -3.65 35.53
N THR A 170 9.48 -4.90 35.21
CA THR A 170 9.43 -6.02 36.18
C THR A 170 10.35 -5.80 37.39
N LYS A 171 11.46 -5.07 37.23
CA LYS A 171 12.36 -4.76 38.36
C LYS A 171 11.83 -3.63 39.22
N GLU A 172 11.23 -2.61 38.62
CA GLU A 172 10.60 -1.50 39.36
C GLU A 172 9.39 -2.01 40.17
N GLU A 173 8.52 -2.82 39.56
CA GLU A 173 7.34 -3.40 40.24
C GLU A 173 7.73 -4.27 41.46
N LYS A 174 8.86 -4.97 41.40
CA LYS A 174 9.35 -5.81 42.52
C LYS A 174 10.05 -5.04 43.65
N THR A 175 10.38 -3.77 43.45
CA THR A 175 11.10 -2.96 44.44
C THR A 175 10.16 -2.03 45.23
N GLU A 176 8.89 -1.92 44.80
CA GLU A 176 7.85 -1.14 45.46
C GLU A 176 6.97 -1.95 46.45
N GLU A 177 7.25 -3.24 46.68
CA GLU A 177 6.63 -4.06 47.75
C GLU A 177 7.45 -4.13 49.05
#